data_AF-A0A6L8KTX4-F1
#
_entry.id   AF-A0A6L8KTX4-F1
#
_cell.length_a   1.000
_cell.length_b   1.000
_cell.length_c   1.000
_cell.angle_alpha   90.00
_cell.angle_beta   90.00
_cell.angle_gamma   90.00
#
_symmetry.space_group_name_H-M   'P 1'
#
loop_
_entity.id
_entity.type
_entity.pdbx_description
1 polymer ?
#
loop_
_entity_poly.entity_id
_entity_poly.type
_entity_poly.pdbx_seq_one_letter_code
_entity_poly.pdbx_strand_id
1 'polypeptide(L)'
;MSKQSVEVVSLKSTQADLKHSCIFTGVPVSKTNGEHVIPNWMRTAYDLHHLPVEMGETLQFAKVKEFRAPAESKANNDFGKVEDKVRNQGASLDELHLWSKKIAVGMLWNHWRLSANERHPNAPSPFDERHLRFALQNFQEEFKLWRENRYVRTGSTVILPRDIEGISLAHAFGATVNEGYSMTHDAIQPFGYMAISYKKSLIVSSFYDDKTLEEGGIRGQWEESGLKAEKEIARIRAGLSTIFAEHATKAISEFAEQEVAFDDLFKLIAYQLGIVVLDDKRSYRLRTPEDA
;
A
#
# COMPACT_ATOMS: atom_id res chain seq x y z
N MET A 1 -35.34 -17.13 -3.57
CA MET A 1 -34.04 -16.55 -3.19
C MET A 1 -33.12 -16.63 -4.40
N SER A 2 -33.02 -15.52 -5.14
CA SER A 2 -32.25 -15.45 -6.38
C SER A 2 -30.79 -15.16 -6.04
N LYS A 3 -29.89 -16.10 -6.38
CA LYS A 3 -28.44 -15.87 -6.37
C LYS A 3 -28.12 -14.85 -7.46
N GLN A 4 -27.80 -13.62 -7.07
CA GLN A 4 -27.21 -12.65 -7.99
C GLN A 4 -25.79 -13.12 -8.31
N SER A 5 -25.60 -13.57 -9.55
CA SER A 5 -24.30 -13.75 -10.16
C SER A 5 -23.62 -12.39 -10.27
N VAL A 6 -22.54 -12.21 -9.53
CA VAL A 6 -21.59 -11.11 -9.76
C VAL A 6 -20.96 -11.37 -11.12
N GLU A 7 -21.24 -10.51 -12.09
CA GLU A 7 -20.58 -10.52 -13.38
C GLU A 7 -19.13 -10.06 -13.15
N VAL A 8 -18.24 -11.05 -12.99
CA VAL A 8 -16.80 -10.84 -12.93
C VAL A 8 -16.37 -10.20 -14.25
N VAL A 9 -15.88 -8.96 -14.17
CA VAL A 9 -15.22 -8.31 -15.31
C VAL A 9 -14.08 -9.24 -15.73
N SER A 10 -14.23 -9.81 -16.92
CA SER A 10 -13.32 -10.74 -17.57
C SER A 10 -11.86 -10.32 -17.38
N LEU A 11 -11.04 -11.24 -16.85
CA LEU A 11 -9.57 -11.16 -16.70
C LEU A 11 -8.81 -10.96 -18.05
N LYS A 12 -9.50 -10.57 -19.12
CA LYS A 12 -8.98 -10.44 -20.50
C LYS A 12 -8.64 -9.01 -20.94
N SER A 13 -8.71 -7.99 -20.08
CA SER A 13 -8.21 -6.67 -20.49
C SER A 13 -6.69 -6.73 -20.70
N THR A 14 -6.18 -6.08 -21.73
CA THR A 14 -4.74 -6.08 -22.08
C THR A 14 -3.95 -5.11 -21.18
N GLN A 15 -2.63 -5.23 -21.15
CA GLN A 15 -1.73 -4.24 -20.52
C GLN A 15 -1.98 -2.80 -21.04
N ALA A 16 -2.37 -2.66 -22.32
CA ALA A 16 -2.72 -1.37 -22.90
C ALA A 16 -4.02 -0.79 -22.31
N ASP A 17 -5.00 -1.64 -22.01
CA ASP A 17 -6.29 -1.21 -21.44
C ASP A 17 -6.11 -0.67 -20.03
N LEU A 18 -5.33 -1.37 -19.20
CA LEU A 18 -5.01 -0.91 -17.85
C LEU A 18 -4.36 0.47 -17.88
N LYS A 19 -3.37 0.69 -18.76
CA LYS A 19 -2.53 1.91 -18.78
C LYS A 19 -3.34 3.20 -18.83
N HIS A 20 -4.51 3.14 -19.45
CA HIS A 20 -5.40 4.28 -19.67
C HIS A 20 -6.68 4.22 -18.82
N SER A 21 -6.83 3.23 -17.94
CA SER A 21 -7.99 3.12 -17.06
C SER A 21 -7.88 4.05 -15.84
N CYS A 22 -8.98 4.73 -15.54
CA CYS A 22 -9.15 5.51 -14.32
C CYS A 22 -8.92 4.64 -13.08
N ILE A 23 -8.06 5.06 -12.16
CA ILE A 23 -7.79 4.35 -10.91
C ILE A 23 -9.05 4.15 -10.06
N PHE A 24 -9.99 5.10 -10.12
CA PHE A 24 -11.21 5.12 -9.31
C PHE A 24 -12.37 4.29 -9.91
N THR A 25 -12.47 4.22 -11.23
CA THR A 25 -13.67 3.68 -11.90
C THR A 25 -13.37 2.59 -12.93
N GLY A 26 -12.10 2.36 -13.27
CA GLY A 26 -11.68 1.44 -14.33
C GLY A 26 -11.97 1.94 -15.76
N VAL A 27 -12.78 2.99 -15.90
CA VAL A 27 -13.17 3.56 -17.20
C VAL A 27 -11.96 4.17 -17.91
N PRO A 28 -11.76 3.93 -19.22
CA PRO A 28 -10.70 4.56 -19.99
C PRO A 28 -10.76 6.10 -19.94
N VAL A 29 -9.61 6.74 -19.77
CA VAL A 29 -9.47 8.20 -19.77
C VAL A 29 -8.48 8.66 -20.85
N SER A 30 -8.85 9.75 -21.54
CA SER A 30 -8.06 10.31 -22.65
C SER A 30 -6.91 11.23 -22.21
N LYS A 31 -6.91 11.70 -20.96
CA LYS A 31 -5.91 12.64 -20.45
C LYS A 31 -4.66 11.90 -19.96
N THR A 32 -3.49 12.38 -20.40
CA THR A 32 -2.16 11.88 -20.02
C THR A 32 -1.64 12.49 -18.71
N ASN A 33 -2.15 13.66 -18.31
CA ASN A 33 -1.78 14.32 -17.04
C ASN A 33 -2.60 13.72 -15.90
N GLY A 34 -2.26 12.49 -15.49
CA GLY A 34 -2.93 11.79 -14.39
C GLY A 34 -2.93 12.56 -13.05
N GLU A 35 -3.76 12.09 -12.13
CA GLU A 35 -3.87 12.58 -10.76
C GLU A 35 -2.67 12.15 -9.92
N HIS A 36 -2.24 12.98 -8.97
CA HIS A 36 -1.18 12.58 -8.05
C HIS A 36 -1.64 11.49 -7.08
N VAL A 37 -0.82 10.46 -6.92
CA VAL A 37 -1.07 9.39 -5.95
C VAL A 37 -1.03 9.96 -4.53
N ILE A 38 0.05 10.67 -4.19
CA ILE A 38 0.17 11.41 -2.94
C ILE A 38 -0.45 12.81 -3.14
N PRO A 39 -1.45 13.21 -2.33
CA PRO A 39 -2.16 14.47 -2.50
C PRO A 39 -1.24 15.69 -2.54
N ASN A 40 -1.57 16.68 -3.37
CA ASN A 40 -0.73 17.88 -3.51
C ASN A 40 -0.54 18.64 -2.18
N TRP A 41 -1.60 18.76 -1.37
CA TRP A 41 -1.51 19.42 -0.07
C TRP A 41 -0.49 18.73 0.87
N MET A 42 -0.41 17.40 0.83
CA MET A 42 0.52 16.63 1.65
C MET A 42 1.95 16.80 1.15
N ARG A 43 2.12 16.81 -0.17
CA ARG A 43 3.43 17.04 -0.81
C ARG A 43 3.98 18.41 -0.49
N THR A 44 3.15 19.44 -0.52
CA THR A 44 3.56 20.81 -0.19
C THR A 44 3.82 20.99 1.31
N ALA A 45 2.99 20.42 2.19
CA ALA A 45 3.15 20.55 3.63
C ALA A 45 4.47 19.96 4.17
N TYR A 46 5.00 18.92 3.53
CA TYR A 46 6.20 18.20 3.97
C TYR A 46 7.34 18.21 2.94
N ASP A 47 7.28 19.09 1.94
CA ASP A 47 8.24 19.19 0.83
C ASP A 47 8.61 17.84 0.18
N LEU A 48 7.61 17.02 -0.12
CA LEU A 48 7.82 15.68 -0.67
C LEU A 48 8.21 15.70 -2.15
N HIS A 49 8.20 16.87 -2.82
CA HIS A 49 8.32 16.97 -4.28
C HIS A 49 9.59 16.34 -4.84
N HIS A 50 10.66 16.43 -4.06
CA HIS A 50 11.99 15.95 -4.41
C HIS A 50 12.31 14.59 -3.81
N LEU A 51 11.47 14.10 -2.90
CA LEU A 51 11.73 12.84 -2.23
C LEU A 51 11.61 11.69 -3.24
N PRO A 52 12.61 10.79 -3.25
CA PRO A 52 12.49 9.55 -3.98
C PRO A 52 11.42 8.68 -3.33
N VAL A 53 10.75 7.90 -4.16
CA VAL A 53 9.93 6.80 -3.68
C VAL A 53 10.68 5.51 -3.94
N GLU A 54 10.96 4.77 -2.88
CA GLU A 54 11.55 3.45 -3.00
C GLU A 54 10.47 2.46 -3.45
N MET A 55 10.64 1.92 -4.66
CA MET A 55 9.70 0.99 -5.30
C MET A 55 10.31 -0.40 -5.37
N GLY A 56 10.86 -0.89 -4.26
CA GLY A 56 11.52 -2.19 -4.23
C GLY A 56 12.82 -2.29 -5.05
N GLU A 57 13.38 -1.18 -5.54
CA GLU A 57 14.74 -1.10 -6.09
C GLU A 57 15.43 0.18 -5.60
N THR A 58 16.74 0.06 -5.39
CA THR A 58 17.60 0.95 -4.58
C THR A 58 18.01 2.22 -5.30
N LEU A 59 18.08 2.14 -6.63
CA LEU A 59 18.34 3.28 -7.48
C LEU A 59 17.01 3.95 -7.81
N GLN A 60 16.95 5.25 -7.52
CA GLN A 60 15.73 6.04 -7.66
C GLN A 60 15.30 6.06 -9.13
N PHE A 61 14.17 5.43 -9.43
CA PHE A 61 13.58 5.49 -10.77
C PHE A 61 12.62 6.66 -10.93
N ALA A 62 12.01 7.14 -9.84
CA ALA A 62 11.01 8.20 -9.87
C ALA A 62 10.91 8.97 -8.54
N LYS A 63 10.58 10.27 -8.64
CA LYS A 63 10.28 11.17 -7.53
C LYS A 63 8.79 11.15 -7.22
N VAL A 64 8.38 11.45 -5.98
CA VAL A 64 6.95 11.55 -5.58
C VAL A 64 6.10 12.37 -6.56
N LYS A 65 6.63 13.45 -7.14
CA LYS A 65 5.89 14.28 -8.11
C LYS A 65 5.53 13.55 -9.42
N GLU A 66 6.24 12.47 -9.75
CA GLU A 66 6.06 11.65 -10.95
C GLU A 66 5.07 10.51 -10.71
N PHE A 67 4.66 10.30 -9.45
CA PHE A 67 3.65 9.31 -9.08
C PHE A 67 2.27 9.85 -9.39
N ARG A 68 1.84 9.54 -10.61
CA ARG A 68 0.53 9.89 -11.13
C ARG A 68 -0.19 8.64 -11.62
N ALA A 69 -1.51 8.61 -11.45
CA ALA A 69 -2.37 7.57 -11.98
C ALA A 69 -3.46 8.21 -12.86
N PRO A 70 -3.91 7.55 -13.95
CA PRO A 70 -5.03 8.06 -14.73
C PRO A 70 -6.27 8.18 -13.85
N ALA A 71 -7.00 9.29 -13.96
CA ALA A 71 -8.18 9.54 -13.16
C ALA A 71 -9.21 10.37 -13.93
N GLU A 72 -10.49 9.99 -13.80
CA GLU A 72 -11.60 10.79 -14.29
C GLU A 72 -11.79 12.02 -13.39
N SER A 73 -11.94 13.21 -13.99
CA SER A 73 -12.09 14.48 -13.26
C SER A 73 -13.21 14.42 -12.21
N LYS A 74 -14.38 13.84 -12.54
CA LYS A 74 -15.51 13.75 -11.63
C LYS A 74 -15.21 12.84 -10.44
N ALA A 75 -14.68 11.64 -10.67
CA ALA A 75 -14.32 10.70 -9.62
C ALA A 75 -13.23 11.28 -8.70
N ASN A 76 -12.23 11.96 -9.29
CA ASN A 76 -11.18 12.63 -8.55
C ASN A 76 -11.72 13.75 -7.65
N ASN A 77 -12.62 14.59 -8.17
CA ASN A 77 -13.25 15.65 -7.39
C ASN A 77 -14.12 15.08 -6.25
N ASP A 78 -14.81 13.96 -6.48
CA ASP A 78 -15.53 13.26 -5.42
C ASP A 78 -14.56 12.75 -4.34
N PHE A 79 -13.45 12.10 -4.73
CA PHE A 79 -12.44 11.62 -3.78
C PHE A 79 -11.72 12.74 -3.04
N GLY A 80 -11.58 13.92 -3.65
CA GLY A 80 -11.03 15.11 -3.01
C GLY A 80 -11.76 15.49 -1.70
N LYS A 81 -13.05 15.14 -1.57
CA LYS A 81 -13.82 15.31 -0.33
C LYS A 81 -13.27 14.44 0.81
N VAL A 82 -12.81 13.22 0.51
CA VAL A 82 -12.14 12.33 1.47
C VAL A 82 -10.80 12.95 1.87
N GLU A 83 -10.00 13.38 0.89
CA GLU A 83 -8.70 14.00 1.14
C GLU A 83 -8.81 15.29 1.97
N ASP A 84 -9.84 16.11 1.75
CA ASP A 84 -10.13 17.31 2.54
C ASP A 84 -10.46 16.97 4.00
N LYS A 85 -11.26 15.92 4.24
CA LYS A 85 -11.54 15.43 5.60
C LYS A 85 -10.28 14.89 6.29
N VAL A 86 -9.44 14.14 5.57
CA VAL A 86 -8.15 13.65 6.09
C VAL A 86 -7.27 14.83 6.49
N ARG A 87 -7.09 15.82 5.60
CA ARG A 87 -6.32 17.03 5.86
C ARG A 87 -6.80 17.75 7.12
N ASN A 88 -8.11 17.86 7.28
CA ASN A 88 -8.75 18.55 8.41
C ASN A 88 -8.94 17.66 9.66
N GLN A 89 -8.42 16.43 9.67
CA GLN A 89 -8.56 15.46 10.78
C GLN A 89 -10.03 15.13 11.15
N GLY A 90 -10.94 15.21 10.16
CA GLY A 90 -12.36 14.89 10.30
C GLY A 90 -12.81 13.64 9.57
N ALA A 91 -11.88 12.86 9.01
CA ALA A 91 -12.18 11.60 8.31
C ALA A 91 -12.50 10.47 9.32
N SER A 92 -13.49 9.63 9.00
CA SER A 92 -13.73 8.39 9.75
C SER A 92 -12.62 7.35 9.51
N LEU A 93 -12.56 6.28 10.31
CA LEU A 93 -11.62 5.17 10.06
C LEU A 93 -11.84 4.53 8.69
N ASP A 94 -13.09 4.43 8.22
CA ASP A 94 -13.39 3.93 6.88
C ASP A 94 -12.82 4.86 5.80
N GLU A 95 -13.01 6.17 5.95
CA GLU A 95 -12.49 7.17 5.02
C GLU A 95 -10.95 7.21 5.02
N LEU A 96 -10.31 7.06 6.19
CA LEU A 96 -8.86 6.90 6.32
C LEU A 96 -8.37 5.63 5.63
N HIS A 97 -9.10 4.52 5.79
CA HIS A 97 -8.80 3.26 5.12
C HIS A 97 -8.83 3.45 3.60
N LEU A 98 -9.93 3.96 3.06
CA LEU A 98 -10.12 4.18 1.63
C LEU A 98 -9.06 5.14 1.05
N TRP A 99 -8.74 6.20 1.79
CA TRP A 99 -7.67 7.13 1.43
C TRP A 99 -6.29 6.46 1.37
N SER A 100 -5.91 5.72 2.41
CA SER A 100 -4.64 5.00 2.46
C SER A 100 -4.53 3.95 1.34
N LYS A 101 -5.65 3.29 1.02
CA LYS A 101 -5.75 2.29 -0.06
C LYS A 101 -5.59 2.92 -1.44
N LYS A 102 -6.19 4.10 -1.69
CA LYS A 102 -5.95 4.88 -2.92
C LYS A 102 -4.46 5.16 -3.11
N ILE A 103 -3.76 5.53 -2.04
CA ILE A 103 -2.32 5.78 -2.11
C ILE A 103 -1.59 4.48 -2.42
N ALA A 104 -1.83 3.40 -1.67
CA ALA A 104 -1.20 2.10 -1.90
C ALA A 104 -1.42 1.56 -3.33
N VAL A 105 -2.67 1.54 -3.81
CA VAL A 105 -3.02 1.14 -5.18
C VAL A 105 -2.35 2.04 -6.23
N GLY A 106 -2.29 3.35 -5.99
CA GLY A 106 -1.58 4.27 -6.87
C GLY A 106 -0.07 4.03 -6.89
N MET A 107 0.52 3.60 -5.77
CA MET A 107 1.92 3.21 -5.68
C MET A 107 2.17 1.92 -6.48
N LEU A 108 1.36 0.88 -6.26
CA LEU A 108 1.37 -0.38 -7.02
C LEU A 108 1.24 -0.14 -8.54
N TRP A 109 0.29 0.71 -8.93
CA TRP A 109 0.10 1.14 -10.30
C TRP A 109 1.37 1.75 -10.91
N ASN A 110 2.03 2.62 -10.16
CA ASN A 110 3.29 3.21 -10.60
C ASN A 110 4.41 2.17 -10.62
N HIS A 111 4.51 1.25 -9.66
CA HIS A 111 5.50 0.16 -9.67
C HIS A 111 5.43 -0.58 -10.99
N TRP A 112 4.26 -1.12 -11.30
CA TRP A 112 4.02 -1.90 -12.50
C TRP A 112 4.34 -1.10 -13.76
N ARG A 113 3.86 0.15 -13.86
CA ARG A 113 4.13 1.02 -15.02
C ARG A 113 5.62 1.29 -15.22
N LEU A 114 6.37 1.47 -14.13
CA LEU A 114 7.80 1.76 -14.17
C LEU A 114 8.60 0.49 -14.49
N SER A 115 8.21 -0.67 -13.91
CA SER A 115 8.83 -1.98 -14.18
C SER A 115 8.67 -2.43 -15.64
N ALA A 116 7.60 -2.01 -16.31
CA ALA A 116 7.38 -2.28 -17.73
C ALA A 116 8.40 -1.58 -18.67
N ASN A 117 9.23 -0.66 -18.15
CA ASN A 117 10.29 -0.02 -18.92
C ASN A 117 11.64 -0.74 -18.77
N GLU A 118 11.68 -2.01 -19.18
CA GLU A 118 12.84 -2.91 -19.05
C GLU A 118 14.14 -2.37 -19.68
N ARG A 119 14.05 -1.37 -20.55
CA ARG A 119 15.21 -0.73 -21.19
C ARG A 119 15.92 0.28 -20.30
N HIS A 120 15.30 0.71 -19.21
CA HIS A 120 15.90 1.68 -18.31
C HIS A 120 16.67 0.94 -17.21
N PRO A 121 17.97 1.24 -16.99
CA PRO A 121 18.84 0.45 -16.12
C PRO A 121 18.41 0.41 -14.64
N ASN A 122 17.63 1.40 -14.19
CA ASN A 122 17.08 1.45 -12.83
C ASN A 122 15.60 1.03 -12.73
N ALA A 123 15.04 0.38 -13.76
CA ALA A 123 13.62 0.02 -13.78
C ALA A 123 13.32 -0.98 -12.65
N PRO A 124 12.28 -0.73 -11.81
CA PRO A 124 11.95 -1.62 -10.71
C PRO A 124 11.74 -3.06 -11.18
N SER A 125 11.98 -3.99 -10.27
CA SER A 125 11.84 -5.41 -10.53
C SER A 125 10.43 -5.73 -11.06
N PRO A 126 10.29 -6.71 -11.98
CA PRO A 126 9.01 -7.06 -12.56
C PRO A 126 7.92 -7.29 -11.51
N PHE A 127 6.75 -6.72 -11.74
CA PHE A 127 5.61 -6.83 -10.84
C PHE A 127 4.50 -7.65 -11.47
N ASP A 128 3.98 -8.64 -10.74
CA ASP A 128 2.88 -9.49 -11.21
C ASP A 128 1.60 -8.65 -11.39
N GLU A 129 1.19 -8.49 -12.65
CA GLU A 129 0.02 -7.71 -13.03
C GLU A 129 -1.29 -8.22 -12.39
N ARG A 130 -1.37 -9.50 -12.02
CA ARG A 130 -2.56 -10.07 -11.34
C ARG A 130 -2.82 -9.37 -10.01
N HIS A 131 -1.77 -9.05 -9.26
CA HIS A 131 -1.88 -8.32 -7.99
C HIS A 131 -2.39 -6.89 -8.19
N LEU A 132 -1.91 -6.22 -9.24
CA LEU A 132 -2.37 -4.87 -9.57
C LEU A 132 -3.85 -4.87 -9.93
N ARG A 133 -4.29 -5.84 -10.73
CA ARG A 133 -5.69 -6.00 -11.14
C ARG A 133 -6.60 -6.21 -9.94
N PHE A 134 -6.21 -7.12 -9.05
CA PHE A 134 -6.94 -7.38 -7.81
C PHE A 134 -7.04 -6.11 -6.96
N ALA A 135 -5.93 -5.42 -6.71
CA ALA A 135 -5.90 -4.23 -5.88
C ALA A 135 -6.71 -3.06 -6.48
N LEU A 136 -6.65 -2.86 -7.80
CA LEU A 136 -7.46 -1.89 -8.52
C LEU A 136 -8.95 -2.19 -8.43
N GLN A 137 -9.36 -3.42 -8.77
CA GLN A 137 -10.77 -3.81 -8.76
C GLN A 137 -11.36 -3.65 -7.36
N ASN A 138 -10.66 -4.13 -6.35
CA ASN A 138 -11.11 -4.03 -4.97
C ASN A 138 -11.23 -2.56 -4.51
N PHE A 139 -10.26 -1.69 -4.84
CA PHE A 139 -10.39 -0.25 -4.55
C PHE A 139 -11.55 0.42 -5.32
N GLN A 140 -11.74 0.07 -6.59
CA GLN A 140 -12.81 0.62 -7.44
C GLN A 140 -14.19 0.25 -6.90
N GLU A 141 -14.36 -0.99 -6.43
CA GLU A 141 -15.57 -1.47 -5.79
C GLU A 141 -15.85 -0.73 -4.47
N GLU A 142 -14.85 -0.59 -3.60
CA GLU A 142 -14.98 0.16 -2.35
C GLU A 142 -15.28 1.64 -2.58
N PHE A 143 -14.62 2.27 -3.55
CA PHE A 143 -14.89 3.65 -3.93
C PHE A 143 -16.32 3.82 -4.45
N LYS A 144 -16.82 2.87 -5.27
CA LYS A 144 -18.22 2.86 -5.71
C LYS A 144 -19.17 2.78 -4.52
N LEU A 145 -18.94 1.85 -3.59
CA LEU A 145 -19.75 1.73 -2.37
C LEU A 145 -19.71 3.00 -1.53
N TRP A 146 -18.57 3.70 -1.48
CA TRP A 146 -18.42 4.94 -0.72
C TRP A 146 -19.27 6.05 -1.32
N ARG A 147 -19.26 6.20 -2.65
CA ARG A 147 -20.11 7.18 -3.35
C ARG A 147 -21.60 6.94 -3.12
N GLU A 148 -21.99 5.70 -2.86
CA GLU A 148 -23.36 5.30 -2.58
C GLU A 148 -23.71 5.37 -1.08
N ASN A 149 -22.77 5.79 -0.22
CA ASN A 149 -22.88 5.78 1.25
C ASN A 149 -23.14 4.38 1.83
N ARG A 150 -22.61 3.33 1.19
CA ARG A 150 -22.73 1.93 1.61
C ARG A 150 -21.40 1.29 1.99
N TYR A 151 -20.31 2.06 1.93
CA TYR A 151 -18.98 1.54 2.16
C TYR A 151 -18.75 1.21 3.62
N VAL A 152 -18.25 0.00 3.82
CA VAL A 152 -17.69 -0.52 5.06
C VAL A 152 -16.32 -1.05 4.69
N ARG A 153 -15.27 -0.63 5.41
CA ARG A 153 -13.90 -1.07 5.12
C ARG A 153 -13.78 -2.59 5.19
N THR A 154 -13.08 -3.18 4.21
CA THR A 154 -12.61 -4.57 4.27
C THR A 154 -11.12 -4.53 4.61
N GLY A 155 -10.81 -4.66 5.90
CA GLY A 155 -9.47 -4.52 6.43
C GLY A 155 -9.42 -3.68 7.72
N SER A 156 -8.22 -3.58 8.27
CA SER A 156 -7.92 -2.78 9.46
C SER A 156 -7.44 -1.37 9.13
N THR A 157 -7.81 -0.42 9.98
CA THR A 157 -7.12 0.88 10.08
C THR A 157 -6.99 1.29 11.54
N VAL A 158 -5.76 1.54 11.99
CA VAL A 158 -5.47 2.09 13.31
C VAL A 158 -4.77 3.44 13.22
N ILE A 159 -4.98 4.27 14.23
CA ILE A 159 -4.27 5.55 14.39
C ILE A 159 -3.35 5.41 15.59
N LEU A 160 -2.05 5.34 15.31
CA LEU A 160 -1.00 5.28 16.31
C LEU A 160 -0.55 6.69 16.67
N PRO A 161 -0.40 7.03 17.96
CA PRO A 161 0.04 8.36 18.36
C PRO A 161 1.52 8.59 17.98
N ARG A 162 1.89 9.85 17.73
CA ARG A 162 3.28 10.30 17.63
C ARG A 162 3.47 11.55 18.47
N ASP A 163 4.61 11.65 19.15
CA ASP A 163 4.97 12.87 19.89
C ASP A 163 5.56 13.95 18.97
N ILE A 164 6.02 13.53 17.80
CA ILE A 164 6.79 14.33 16.85
C ILE A 164 6.05 14.36 15.52
N GLU A 165 5.88 15.58 15.00
CA GLU A 165 5.31 15.78 13.69
C GLU A 165 6.34 15.43 12.61
N GLY A 166 5.88 14.74 11.57
CA GLY A 166 6.70 14.40 10.42
C GLY A 166 5.91 13.61 9.40
N ILE A 167 6.58 13.32 8.29
CA ILE A 167 6.09 12.43 7.23
C ILE A 167 6.88 11.12 7.25
N SER A 168 6.16 10.02 7.14
CA SER A 168 6.68 8.68 7.03
C SER A 168 5.69 7.96 6.13
N LEU A 169 6.18 7.52 4.99
CA LEU A 169 5.43 6.74 4.02
C LEU A 169 6.09 5.36 3.99
N ALA A 170 5.31 4.36 4.34
CA ALA A 170 5.69 2.96 4.33
C ALA A 170 4.58 2.20 3.60
N HIS A 171 4.95 1.45 2.58
CA HIS A 171 4.02 0.68 1.78
C HIS A 171 4.63 -0.70 1.54
N ALA A 172 3.88 -1.73 1.86
CA ALA A 172 4.26 -3.10 1.58
C ALA A 172 3.09 -3.84 0.93
N PHE A 173 3.38 -4.66 -0.07
CA PHE A 173 2.37 -5.46 -0.75
C PHE A 173 2.99 -6.76 -1.23
N GLY A 174 2.22 -7.83 -1.19
CA GLY A 174 2.61 -9.09 -1.76
C GLY A 174 1.47 -10.07 -1.73
N ALA A 175 1.80 -11.32 -2.04
CA ALA A 175 0.92 -12.42 -1.78
C ALA A 175 1.74 -13.68 -1.55
N THR A 176 1.13 -14.66 -0.89
CA THR A 176 1.70 -16.01 -0.82
C THR A 176 0.98 -16.91 -1.81
N VAL A 177 1.78 -17.65 -2.59
CA VAL A 177 1.30 -18.68 -3.51
C VAL A 177 1.55 -20.03 -2.87
N ASN A 178 0.52 -20.87 -2.75
CA ASN A 178 0.71 -22.25 -2.33
C ASN A 178 1.22 -23.09 -3.51
N GLU A 179 2.53 -23.37 -3.55
CA GLU A 179 3.17 -24.17 -4.60
C GLU A 179 2.87 -25.68 -4.50
N GLY A 180 2.14 -26.12 -3.46
CA GLY A 180 1.90 -27.54 -3.17
C GLY A 180 0.77 -28.22 -3.93
N TYR A 181 -0.09 -27.48 -4.65
CA TYR A 181 -1.23 -28.05 -5.38
C TYR A 181 -0.99 -28.07 -6.89
N SER A 182 -1.01 -29.29 -7.45
CA SER A 182 -0.72 -29.57 -8.86
C SER A 182 -1.57 -28.75 -9.84
N MET A 183 -0.91 -28.05 -10.75
CA MET A 183 -1.41 -27.52 -12.03
C MET A 183 -2.57 -26.49 -12.02
N THR A 184 -3.11 -26.12 -10.86
CA THR A 184 -4.01 -24.96 -10.68
C THR A 184 -3.44 -24.07 -9.57
N HIS A 185 -2.94 -22.88 -9.95
CA HIS A 185 -2.22 -21.93 -9.09
C HIS A 185 -3.18 -21.17 -8.15
N ASP A 186 -3.95 -21.87 -7.31
CA ASP A 186 -5.27 -21.37 -6.88
C ASP A 186 -5.40 -20.98 -5.40
N ALA A 187 -4.32 -20.59 -4.73
CA ALA A 187 -4.45 -19.82 -3.49
C ALA A 187 -3.39 -18.73 -3.42
N ILE A 188 -3.77 -17.53 -3.83
CA ILE A 188 -3.02 -16.29 -3.63
C ILE A 188 -3.69 -15.61 -2.43
N GLN A 189 -3.01 -15.55 -1.28
CA GLN A 189 -3.44 -14.70 -0.16
C GLN A 189 -2.71 -13.36 -0.27
N PRO A 190 -3.34 -12.31 -0.81
CA PRO A 190 -2.71 -11.00 -0.90
C PRO A 190 -2.60 -10.37 0.48
N PHE A 191 -1.51 -9.66 0.72
CA PHE A 191 -1.39 -8.73 1.84
C PHE A 191 -1.02 -7.35 1.30
N GLY A 192 -1.49 -6.32 1.98
CA GLY A 192 -1.21 -4.94 1.61
C GLY A 192 -1.25 -4.07 2.85
N TYR A 193 -0.15 -3.35 3.09
CA TYR A 193 0.05 -2.49 4.24
C TYR A 193 0.40 -1.08 3.79
N MET A 194 -0.14 -0.10 4.50
CA MET A 194 0.21 1.30 4.31
C MET A 194 0.33 1.97 5.67
N ALA A 195 1.47 2.61 5.93
CA ALA A 195 1.66 3.51 7.06
C ALA A 195 1.94 4.92 6.54
N ILE A 196 1.16 5.89 7.01
CA ILE A 196 1.27 7.30 6.63
C ILE A 196 1.27 8.14 7.89
N SER A 197 2.38 8.81 8.20
CA SER A 197 2.34 9.81 9.26
C SER A 197 1.80 11.13 8.74
N TYR A 198 0.90 11.69 9.52
CA TYR A 198 0.31 13.00 9.27
C TYR A 198 0.12 13.70 10.61
N LYS A 199 0.69 14.89 10.75
CA LYS A 199 0.78 15.61 12.03
C LYS A 199 1.37 14.69 13.11
N LYS A 200 0.72 14.59 14.26
CA LYS A 200 1.10 13.77 15.43
C LYS A 200 0.46 12.37 15.43
N SER A 201 0.17 11.85 14.25
CA SER A 201 -0.47 10.56 14.07
C SER A 201 0.26 9.75 13.01
N LEU A 202 0.28 8.43 13.19
CA LEU A 202 0.65 7.46 12.19
C LEU A 202 -0.59 6.62 11.87
N ILE A 203 -1.12 6.79 10.68
CA ILE A 203 -2.26 6.02 10.17
C ILE A 203 -1.69 4.73 9.59
N VAL A 204 -2.11 3.59 10.10
CA VAL A 204 -1.66 2.26 9.66
C VAL A 204 -2.86 1.47 9.18
N SER A 205 -2.80 0.99 7.94
CA SER A 205 -3.88 0.22 7.31
C SER A 205 -3.37 -1.12 6.81
N SER A 206 -4.20 -2.15 6.93
CA SER A 206 -4.07 -3.46 6.30
C SER A 206 -5.30 -3.69 5.42
N PHE A 207 -5.14 -4.07 4.14
CA PHE A 207 -6.23 -4.02 3.15
C PHE A 207 -6.99 -5.34 2.93
N TYR A 208 -6.48 -6.46 3.42
CA TYR A 208 -7.02 -7.80 3.14
C TYR A 208 -6.99 -8.68 4.40
N ASP A 209 -7.40 -8.10 5.54
CA ASP A 209 -7.51 -8.80 6.82
C ASP A 209 -8.90 -8.68 7.43
N ASP A 210 -9.24 -9.62 8.31
CA ASP A 210 -10.49 -9.63 9.08
C ASP A 210 -10.41 -8.73 10.32
N LYS A 211 -9.87 -7.51 10.15
CA LYS A 211 -9.65 -6.52 11.22
C LYS A 211 -8.67 -6.97 12.32
N THR A 212 -7.85 -7.96 12.04
CA THR A 212 -6.92 -8.56 13.00
C THR A 212 -5.84 -7.59 13.47
N LEU A 213 -5.47 -6.59 12.66
CA LEU A 213 -4.52 -5.55 13.09
C LEU A 213 -5.15 -4.57 14.10
N GLU A 214 -6.45 -4.27 13.99
CA GLU A 214 -7.19 -3.48 15.00
C GLU A 214 -7.29 -4.24 16.34
N GLU A 215 -7.47 -5.55 16.28
CA GLU A 215 -7.63 -6.42 17.46
C GLU A 215 -6.30 -6.83 18.10
N GLY A 216 -5.22 -6.87 17.33
CA GLY A 216 -3.92 -7.44 17.71
C GLY A 216 -3.10 -6.62 18.71
N GLY A 217 -3.65 -5.55 19.29
CA GLY A 217 -2.94 -4.76 20.31
C GLY A 217 -1.75 -3.96 19.79
N ILE A 218 -1.64 -3.74 18.48
CA ILE A 218 -0.58 -2.95 17.82
C ILE A 218 -0.37 -1.58 18.49
N ARG A 219 -1.43 -0.98 19.00
CA ARG A 219 -1.34 0.30 19.72
C ARG A 219 -0.52 0.19 21.01
N GLY A 220 -0.70 -0.87 21.78
CA GLY A 220 0.10 -1.14 22.98
C GLY A 220 1.56 -1.39 22.62
N GLN A 221 1.81 -2.25 21.62
CA GLN A 221 3.17 -2.52 21.13
C GLN A 221 3.87 -1.25 20.63
N TRP A 222 3.13 -0.37 19.94
CA TRP A 222 3.65 0.92 19.47
C TRP A 222 4.02 1.85 20.61
N GLU A 223 3.23 1.88 21.69
CA GLU A 223 3.49 2.70 22.86
C GLU A 223 4.66 2.14 23.69
N GLU A 224 4.72 0.82 23.88
CA GLU A 224 5.76 0.12 24.65
C GLU A 224 7.13 0.12 23.96
N SER A 225 7.16 0.09 22.63
CA SER A 225 8.40 0.11 21.83
C SER A 225 9.13 1.45 21.85
N GLY A 226 8.52 2.51 22.39
CA GLY A 226 9.08 3.86 22.38
C GLY A 226 9.04 4.56 21.00
N LEU A 227 8.47 3.91 19.98
CA LEU A 227 8.40 4.45 18.60
C LEU A 227 7.56 5.73 18.50
N LYS A 228 6.65 5.96 19.45
CA LYS A 228 5.87 7.20 19.57
C LYS A 228 6.74 8.46 19.58
N ALA A 229 7.88 8.42 20.28
CA ALA A 229 8.81 9.55 20.43
C ALA A 229 10.01 9.49 19.47
N GLU A 230 10.05 8.50 18.57
CA GLU A 230 11.17 8.28 17.68
C GLU A 230 11.20 9.32 16.54
N LYS A 231 12.41 9.82 16.27
CA LYS A 231 12.73 10.78 15.19
C LYS A 231 13.37 10.08 14.02
N GLU A 232 14.12 9.01 14.27
CA GLU A 232 14.85 8.30 13.25
C GLU A 232 13.90 7.44 12.40
N ILE A 233 13.73 7.83 11.14
CA ILE A 233 12.82 7.16 10.21
C ILE A 233 13.21 5.68 9.98
N ALA A 234 14.50 5.34 10.11
CA ALA A 234 14.98 3.97 10.02
C ALA A 234 14.37 3.08 11.10
N ARG A 235 14.37 3.57 12.35
CA ARG A 235 13.83 2.84 13.50
C ARG A 235 12.31 2.69 13.42
N ILE A 236 11.62 3.74 12.96
CA ILE A 236 10.18 3.71 12.69
C ILE A 236 9.85 2.65 11.64
N ARG A 237 10.58 2.64 10.52
CA ARG A 237 10.36 1.68 9.43
C ARG A 237 10.68 0.24 9.89
N ALA A 238 11.78 0.02 10.60
CA ALA A 238 12.10 -1.30 11.15
C ALA A 238 11.04 -1.83 12.13
N GLY A 239 10.51 -0.95 13.00
CA GLY A 239 9.40 -1.28 13.89
C GLY A 239 8.14 -1.67 13.11
N LEU A 240 7.78 -0.89 12.09
CA LEU A 240 6.66 -1.21 11.19
C LEU A 240 6.88 -2.52 10.42
N SER A 241 8.10 -2.79 9.96
CA SER A 241 8.43 -4.05 9.29
C SER A 241 8.20 -5.25 10.18
N THR A 242 8.57 -5.15 11.45
CA THR A 242 8.35 -6.21 12.45
C THR A 242 6.85 -6.45 12.62
N ILE A 243 6.09 -5.40 12.91
CA ILE A 243 4.64 -5.46 13.10
C ILE A 243 3.93 -6.05 11.88
N PHE A 244 4.26 -5.57 10.68
CA PHE A 244 3.64 -6.07 9.44
C PHE A 244 4.02 -7.51 9.14
N ALA A 245 5.26 -7.91 9.42
CA ALA A 245 5.71 -9.28 9.23
C ALA A 245 5.05 -10.24 10.22
N GLU A 246 4.89 -9.86 11.49
CA GLU A 246 4.18 -10.67 12.49
C GLU A 246 2.72 -10.86 12.07
N HIS A 247 2.07 -9.76 11.68
CA HIS A 247 0.68 -9.78 11.25
C HIS A 247 0.47 -10.63 9.99
N ALA A 248 1.32 -10.43 8.96
CA ALA A 248 1.25 -11.19 7.74
C ALA A 248 1.56 -12.68 7.98
N THR A 249 2.60 -12.99 8.75
CA THR A 249 2.98 -14.39 9.07
C THR A 249 1.83 -15.11 9.75
N LYS A 250 1.17 -14.47 10.73
CA LYS A 250 0.00 -15.04 11.39
C LYS A 250 -1.14 -15.29 10.40
N ALA A 251 -1.54 -14.28 9.64
CA ALA A 251 -2.64 -14.40 8.69
C ALA A 251 -2.39 -15.46 7.61
N ILE A 252 -1.17 -15.54 7.08
CA ILE A 252 -0.81 -16.54 6.09
C ILE A 252 -0.78 -17.93 6.72
N SER A 253 -0.23 -18.08 7.92
CA SER A 253 -0.13 -19.40 8.57
C SER A 253 -1.51 -19.97 8.90
N GLU A 254 -2.45 -19.11 9.30
CA GLU A 254 -3.86 -19.47 9.50
C GLU A 254 -4.55 -19.87 8.19
N PHE A 255 -4.27 -19.16 7.09
CA PHE A 255 -4.86 -19.44 5.78
C PHE A 255 -4.29 -20.68 5.10
N ALA A 256 -2.97 -20.86 5.11
CA ALA A 256 -2.27 -21.93 4.42
C ALA A 256 -2.21 -23.23 5.22
N GLU A 257 -2.62 -23.21 6.49
CA GLU A 257 -2.43 -24.30 7.45
C GLU A 257 -0.95 -24.76 7.51
N GLN A 258 -0.02 -23.84 7.26
CA GLN A 258 1.42 -24.08 7.17
C GLN A 258 2.20 -22.97 7.85
N GLU A 259 3.29 -23.33 8.52
CA GLU A 259 4.17 -22.36 9.15
C GLU A 259 4.95 -21.57 8.08
N VAL A 260 4.76 -20.26 8.04
CA VAL A 260 5.55 -19.36 7.19
C VAL A 260 6.74 -18.82 7.95
N ALA A 261 7.91 -18.84 7.32
CA ALA A 261 9.13 -18.30 7.92
C ALA A 261 9.02 -16.78 8.11
N PHE A 262 8.86 -16.35 9.37
CA PHE A 262 8.80 -14.95 9.76
C PHE A 262 9.98 -14.14 9.21
N ASP A 263 11.20 -14.67 9.31
CA ASP A 263 12.43 -13.97 8.93
C ASP A 263 12.45 -13.56 7.45
N ASP A 264 11.93 -14.41 6.56
CA ASP A 264 11.92 -14.15 5.12
C ASP A 264 10.89 -13.05 4.79
N LEU A 265 9.72 -13.12 5.42
CA LEU A 265 8.68 -12.11 5.26
C LEU A 265 9.09 -10.77 5.89
N PHE A 266 9.75 -10.80 7.03
CA PHE A 266 10.33 -9.62 7.67
C PHE A 266 11.37 -8.95 6.78
N LYS A 267 12.31 -9.70 6.20
CA LYS A 267 13.29 -9.15 5.25
C LYS A 267 12.61 -8.56 4.02
N LEU A 268 11.62 -9.24 3.46
CA LEU A 268 10.86 -8.75 2.31
C LEU A 268 10.15 -7.43 2.62
N ILE A 269 9.43 -7.37 3.73
CA ILE A 269 8.70 -6.16 4.14
C ILE A 269 9.69 -5.05 4.50
N ALA A 270 10.75 -5.34 5.26
CA ALA A 270 11.82 -4.38 5.57
C ALA A 270 12.41 -3.78 4.30
N TYR A 271 12.70 -4.62 3.31
CA TYR A 271 13.19 -4.21 2.02
C TYR A 271 12.19 -3.28 1.29
N GLN A 272 10.90 -3.62 1.25
CA GLN A 272 9.86 -2.76 0.69
C GLN A 272 9.70 -1.43 1.44
N LEU A 273 10.01 -1.41 2.74
CA LEU A 273 10.04 -0.19 3.55
C LEU A 273 11.35 0.59 3.45
N GLY A 274 12.32 0.16 2.62
CA GLY A 274 13.60 0.83 2.42
C GLY A 274 14.59 0.62 3.56
N ILE A 275 14.53 -0.54 4.20
CA ILE A 275 15.40 -0.97 5.30
C ILE A 275 16.17 -2.22 4.90
N VAL A 276 17.47 -2.20 5.14
CA VAL A 276 18.33 -3.39 5.04
C VAL A 276 18.50 -3.96 6.42
N VAL A 277 18.12 -5.22 6.59
CA VAL A 277 18.37 -6.02 7.79
C VAL A 277 19.74 -6.66 7.64
N LEU A 278 20.66 -6.40 8.57
CA LEU A 278 22.00 -6.95 8.54
C LEU A 278 22.00 -8.42 9.02
N ASP A 279 23.08 -9.16 8.73
CA ASP A 279 23.17 -10.60 9.00
C ASP A 279 23.02 -10.99 10.48
N ASP A 280 23.26 -10.05 11.40
CA ASP A 280 23.03 -10.24 12.83
C ASP A 280 21.55 -10.24 13.22
N LYS A 281 20.64 -9.96 12.26
CA LYS A 281 19.18 -9.86 12.39
C LYS A 281 18.70 -8.90 13.48
N ARG A 282 19.60 -8.05 14.00
CA ARG A 282 19.35 -7.12 15.12
C ARG A 282 19.70 -5.70 14.76
N SER A 283 20.54 -5.54 13.75
CA SER A 283 20.95 -4.26 13.21
C SER A 283 20.25 -4.02 11.87
N TYR A 284 19.88 -2.77 11.66
CA TYR A 284 19.27 -2.32 10.43
C TYR A 284 19.79 -0.94 10.08
N ARG A 285 19.72 -0.60 8.80
CA ARG A 285 20.01 0.74 8.31
C ARG A 285 19.08 1.10 7.17
N LEU A 286 18.99 2.40 6.90
CA LEU A 286 18.39 2.85 5.66
C LEU A 286 19.15 2.23 4.49
N ARG A 287 18.37 1.81 3.52
CA ARG A 287 18.89 1.30 2.27
C ARG A 287 19.61 2.42 1.52
N THR A 288 20.76 2.09 0.96
CA THR A 288 21.63 3.00 0.20
C THR A 288 21.71 2.51 -1.25
N PRO A 289 22.09 3.37 -2.21
CA PRO A 289 22.28 2.94 -3.60
C PRO A 289 23.22 1.73 -3.79
N GLU A 290 24.11 1.47 -2.84
CA GLU A 290 25.10 0.37 -2.87
C GLU A 290 24.51 -1.01 -2.50
N ASP A 291 23.28 -1.05 -1.95
CA ASP A 291 22.57 -2.29 -1.60
C ASP A 291 21.77 -2.90 -2.76
N ALA A 292 21.93 -2.35 -3.97
CA ALA A 292 21.24 -2.75 -5.19
C ALA A 292 21.86 -3.99 -5.84
#